data_AF-A0A1I8I3D4-F1
#
_entry.id   AF-A0A1I8I3D4-F1
#
_cell.length_a   1.000
_cell.length_b   1.000
_cell.length_c   1.000
_cell.angle_alpha   90.00
_cell.angle_beta   90.00
_cell.angle_gamma   90.00
#
_symmetry.space_group_name_H-M   'P 1'
#
loop_
_entity.id
_entity.type
_entity.pdbx_description
1 polymer ?
#
loop_
_entity_poly.entity_id
_entity_poly.type
_entity_poly.pdbx_seq_one_letter_code
_entity_poly.pdbx_strand_id
1 'polypeptide(L)'
;MVRELARPGILTQGVCYGFEFVNVEKPYESYSGANVRLRYYLRVTVVKRLSDLVKEQDICVHTLAQYPDLNSSIKMEVGIEDCLHIEFEYNKSKYHLKDVIVGKIFFLLVRIKIRHMEVQIIRRELAGSGPAALNESETLAKFEIMDGAPVRGESIPIRLFLSGYDLTPSMRDVNKKFSVKYYLNLVLVDEEERRYFKQQEITLFRRAEKRRRPIANSYIEQAIFHHRTAQFGQQQQPTTRAQQQQSQATPPLTTPEDAAAAAISPGRHGDANNSAADSPELESGSTHVSPALPAARSAPGIKDVLGEDDDDNY
;
A
#
# COMPACT_ATOMS: atom_id res chain seq x y z
N MET A 1 -16.70 -23.67 -3.05
CA MET A 1 -16.17 -24.81 -3.82
C MET A 1 -16.02 -25.98 -2.85
N VAL A 2 -16.39 -27.19 -3.25
CA VAL A 2 -16.34 -28.41 -2.40
C VAL A 2 -15.82 -29.56 -3.26
N ARG A 3 -15.04 -30.48 -2.67
CA ARG A 3 -14.56 -31.70 -3.31
C ARG A 3 -14.67 -32.84 -2.31
N GLU A 4 -15.39 -33.90 -2.69
CA GLU A 4 -15.46 -35.14 -1.90
C GLU A 4 -14.11 -35.87 -2.01
N LEU A 5 -13.61 -36.38 -0.88
CA LEU A 5 -12.29 -37.04 -0.79
C LEU A 5 -12.40 -38.56 -0.59
N ALA A 6 -13.50 -39.00 0.04
CA ALA A 6 -13.80 -40.40 0.29
C ALA A 6 -15.32 -40.59 0.42
N ARG A 7 -15.81 -41.74 -0.06
CA ARG A 7 -17.19 -42.18 0.16
C ARG A 7 -17.44 -42.53 1.64
N PRO A 8 -18.70 -42.56 2.11
CA PRO A 8 -19.03 -43.05 3.45
C PRO A 8 -18.45 -44.44 3.73
N GLY A 9 -17.82 -44.61 4.89
CA GLY A 9 -17.09 -45.84 5.24
C GLY A 9 -16.46 -45.77 6.63
N ILE A 10 -15.55 -46.70 6.91
CA ILE A 10 -14.83 -46.80 8.19
C ILE A 10 -13.36 -46.46 7.96
N LEU A 11 -12.82 -45.52 8.74
CA LEU A 11 -11.41 -45.18 8.73
C LEU A 11 -10.71 -45.89 9.90
N THR A 12 -9.92 -46.92 9.60
CA THR A 12 -9.22 -47.74 10.61
C THR A 12 -7.75 -47.37 10.81
N GLN A 13 -7.16 -46.61 9.87
CA GLN A 13 -5.75 -46.22 9.86
C GLN A 13 -5.63 -44.76 9.37
N GLY A 14 -4.45 -44.15 9.56
CA GLY A 14 -4.15 -42.84 8.97
C GLY A 14 -4.09 -42.91 7.45
N VAL A 15 -4.83 -42.04 6.76
CA VAL A 15 -4.89 -41.97 5.29
C VAL A 15 -4.73 -40.52 4.84
N CYS A 16 -4.02 -40.31 3.73
CA CYS A 16 -3.88 -39.01 3.09
C CYS A 16 -4.69 -38.98 1.79
N TYR A 17 -5.43 -37.89 1.55
CA TYR A 17 -6.23 -37.69 0.34
C TYR A 17 -5.70 -36.49 -0.45
N GLY A 18 -5.32 -36.73 -1.71
CA GLY A 18 -4.93 -35.66 -2.63
C GLY A 18 -6.14 -34.84 -3.05
N PHE A 19 -6.02 -33.51 -2.99
CA PHE A 19 -7.04 -32.58 -3.48
C PHE A 19 -6.39 -31.46 -4.27
N GLU A 20 -7.16 -30.93 -5.21
CA GLU A 20 -6.79 -29.79 -6.05
C GLU A 20 -8.04 -28.99 -6.35
N PHE A 21 -7.90 -27.66 -6.37
CA PHE A 21 -8.90 -26.72 -6.83
C PHE A 21 -8.24 -25.82 -7.89
N VAL A 22 -8.53 -26.10 -9.17
CA VAL A 22 -8.00 -25.36 -10.31
C VAL A 22 -8.77 -24.04 -10.46
N ASN A 23 -8.09 -22.97 -10.89
CA ASN A 23 -8.66 -21.65 -11.21
C ASN A 23 -9.55 -21.03 -10.10
N VAL A 24 -9.21 -21.23 -8.82
CA VAL A 24 -9.94 -20.62 -7.70
C VAL A 24 -9.80 -19.11 -7.72
N GLU A 25 -10.88 -18.41 -8.06
CA GLU A 25 -11.01 -16.96 -7.95
C GLU A 25 -10.83 -16.48 -6.51
N LYS A 26 -9.98 -15.46 -6.33
CA LYS A 26 -9.75 -14.79 -5.05
C LYS A 26 -9.69 -13.28 -5.33
N PRO A 27 -10.83 -12.64 -5.63
CA PRO A 27 -10.87 -11.29 -6.17
C PRO A 27 -10.47 -10.19 -5.18
N TYR A 28 -10.38 -10.51 -3.89
CA TYR A 28 -10.14 -9.53 -2.82
C TYR A 28 -8.95 -9.94 -1.96
N GLU A 29 -8.21 -8.94 -1.46
CA GLU A 29 -7.15 -9.14 -0.48
C GLU A 29 -7.77 -9.53 0.88
N SER A 30 -7.10 -10.42 1.61
CA SER A 30 -7.49 -10.78 2.97
C SER A 30 -7.40 -9.55 3.89
N TYR A 31 -8.40 -9.39 4.76
CA TYR A 31 -8.51 -8.24 5.66
C TYR A 31 -9.01 -8.67 7.04
N SER A 32 -8.44 -8.12 8.10
CA SER A 32 -8.95 -8.26 9.47
C SER A 32 -9.03 -6.87 10.07
N GLY A 33 -10.23 -6.30 10.06
CA GLY A 33 -10.55 -4.99 10.58
C GLY A 33 -11.17 -5.04 11.97
N ALA A 34 -11.81 -3.94 12.35
CA ALA A 34 -12.52 -3.80 13.63
C ALA A 34 -13.89 -4.48 13.59
N ASN A 35 -14.69 -4.19 12.56
CA ASN A 35 -16.06 -4.67 12.40
C ASN A 35 -16.20 -5.69 11.25
N VAL A 36 -15.17 -5.89 10.42
CA VAL A 36 -15.20 -6.84 9.30
C VAL A 36 -13.93 -7.67 9.16
N ARG A 37 -14.09 -8.97 8.88
CA ARG A 37 -12.99 -9.89 8.52
C ARG A 37 -13.28 -10.60 7.20
N LEU A 38 -12.41 -10.39 6.21
CA LEU A 38 -12.37 -11.13 4.95
C LEU A 38 -11.20 -12.13 5.03
N ARG A 39 -11.53 -13.42 5.16
CA ARG A 39 -10.55 -14.50 5.16
C ARG A 39 -10.87 -15.57 4.11
N TYR A 40 -9.82 -16.17 3.57
CA TYR A 40 -9.88 -17.40 2.79
C TYR A 40 -9.36 -18.54 3.67
N TYR A 41 -9.95 -19.72 3.57
CA TYR A 41 -9.54 -20.87 4.37
C TYR A 41 -9.84 -22.18 3.63
N LEU A 42 -9.04 -23.21 3.90
CA LEU A 42 -9.40 -24.59 3.58
C LEU A 42 -10.17 -25.16 4.77
N ARG A 43 -11.25 -25.89 4.50
CA ARG A 43 -12.01 -26.64 5.50
C ARG A 43 -12.11 -28.10 5.11
N VAL A 44 -11.63 -28.96 5.99
CA VAL A 44 -11.80 -30.41 5.91
C VAL A 44 -12.88 -30.81 6.91
N THR A 45 -13.89 -31.54 6.43
CA THR A 45 -15.00 -32.05 7.25
C THR A 45 -15.06 -33.56 7.09
N VAL A 46 -14.90 -34.30 8.19
CA VAL A 46 -15.20 -35.73 8.26
C VAL A 46 -16.61 -35.88 8.84
N VAL A 47 -17.56 -36.20 7.96
CA VAL A 47 -18.98 -36.32 8.32
C VAL A 47 -19.20 -37.57 9.18
N LYS A 48 -19.92 -37.43 10.29
CA LYS A 48 -20.13 -38.51 11.28
C LYS A 48 -21.61 -38.55 11.72
N ARG A 49 -22.04 -39.68 12.29
CA ARG A 49 -23.45 -39.89 12.72
C ARG A 49 -23.94 -38.90 13.80
N LEU A 50 -23.05 -38.40 14.66
CA LEU A 50 -23.40 -37.55 15.80
C LEU A 50 -22.85 -36.13 15.66
N SER A 51 -21.54 -36.00 15.46
CA SER A 51 -20.85 -34.72 15.34
C SER A 51 -19.68 -34.83 14.38
N ASP A 52 -19.71 -33.98 13.35
CA ASP A 52 -18.66 -33.88 12.33
C ASP A 52 -17.34 -33.42 12.93
N LEU A 53 -16.24 -33.96 12.43
CA LEU A 53 -14.90 -33.47 12.74
C LEU A 53 -14.52 -32.44 11.69
N VAL A 54 -14.38 -31.18 12.09
CA VAL A 54 -14.05 -30.06 11.20
C VAL A 54 -12.66 -29.53 11.56
N LYS A 55 -11.81 -29.35 10.54
CA LYS A 55 -10.53 -28.65 10.66
C LYS A 55 -10.45 -27.55 9.61
N GLU A 56 -10.15 -26.34 10.05
CA GLU A 56 -9.90 -25.19 9.19
C GLU A 56 -8.42 -24.78 9.20
N GLN A 57 -7.96 -24.24 8.08
CA GLN A 57 -6.64 -23.64 7.91
C GLN A 57 -6.78 -22.35 7.08
N ASP A 58 -6.49 -21.20 7.70
CA ASP A 58 -6.52 -19.90 7.04
C ASP A 58 -5.41 -19.78 5.97
N ILE A 59 -5.73 -19.04 4.91
CA ILE A 59 -4.84 -18.67 3.81
C ILE A 59 -4.95 -17.15 3.60
N CYS A 60 -3.81 -16.46 3.59
CA CYS A 60 -3.75 -15.05 3.23
C CYS A 60 -3.73 -14.89 1.69
N VAL A 61 -4.56 -13.99 1.17
CA VAL A 61 -4.60 -13.57 -0.23
C VAL A 61 -4.13 -12.13 -0.30
N HIS A 62 -3.25 -11.82 -1.25
CA HIS A 62 -2.81 -10.47 -1.57
C HIS A 62 -3.25 -10.09 -2.98
N THR A 63 -3.77 -8.88 -3.15
CA THR A 63 -4.15 -8.30 -4.45
C THR A 63 -3.06 -7.33 -4.88
N LEU A 64 -2.36 -7.66 -5.97
CA LEU A 64 -1.29 -6.84 -6.51
C LEU A 64 -1.83 -5.79 -7.48
N ALA A 65 -1.31 -4.57 -7.40
CA ALA A 65 -1.62 -3.49 -8.34
C ALA A 65 -0.35 -2.73 -8.75
N GLN A 66 -0.41 -2.10 -9.91
CA GLN A 66 0.60 -1.17 -10.38
C GLN A 66 -0.10 0.04 -10.97
N TYR A 67 0.24 1.23 -10.46
CA TYR A 67 -0.13 2.50 -11.06
C TYR A 67 1.10 3.08 -11.78
N PRO A 68 0.92 3.86 -12.87
CA PRO A 68 1.99 4.68 -13.41
C PRO A 68 2.53 5.64 -12.33
N ASP A 69 3.84 5.84 -12.29
CA ASP A 69 4.49 6.85 -11.42
C ASP A 69 4.27 8.27 -11.99
N LEU A 70 3.00 8.68 -12.05
CA LEU A 70 2.58 10.04 -12.39
C LEU A 70 2.69 10.92 -11.13
N ASN A 71 3.76 11.69 -11.06
CA ASN A 71 3.94 12.73 -10.04
C ASN A 71 3.04 13.93 -10.37
N SER A 72 1.76 13.83 -10.01
CA SER A 72 0.88 14.99 -9.90
C SER A 72 0.89 15.41 -8.43
N SER A 73 1.49 16.57 -8.14
CA SER A 73 1.49 17.10 -6.79
C SER A 73 0.07 17.54 -6.39
N ILE A 74 -0.24 17.37 -5.10
CA ILE A 74 -1.54 17.66 -4.54
C ILE A 74 -1.34 18.62 -3.39
N LYS A 75 -2.09 19.72 -3.43
CA LYS A 75 -2.09 20.76 -2.40
C LYS A 75 -3.28 20.51 -1.46
N MET A 76 -3.01 20.54 -0.16
CA MET A 76 -4.01 20.50 0.88
C MET A 76 -3.85 21.74 1.76
N GLU A 77 -4.81 22.65 1.68
CA GLU A 77 -4.76 23.97 2.32
C GLU A 77 -5.61 24.02 3.60
N VAL A 78 -5.05 24.68 4.62
CA VAL A 78 -5.77 25.17 5.80
C VAL A 78 -5.72 26.70 5.77
N GLY A 79 -6.86 27.30 5.43
CA GLY A 79 -7.06 28.75 5.37
C GLY A 79 -8.08 29.22 6.40
N ILE A 80 -7.72 30.27 7.13
CA ILE A 80 -8.60 31.09 7.96
C ILE A 80 -8.40 32.52 7.48
N GLU A 81 -9.48 33.17 7.05
CA GLU A 81 -9.47 34.53 6.52
C GLU A 81 -8.71 35.49 7.46
N ASP A 82 -7.82 36.29 6.86
CA ASP A 82 -6.94 37.25 7.55
C ASP A 82 -6.11 36.72 8.74
N CYS A 83 -6.04 35.41 8.97
CA CYS A 83 -5.46 34.84 10.19
C CYS A 83 -4.37 33.79 9.93
N LEU A 84 -4.64 32.84 9.03
CA LEU A 84 -3.79 31.67 8.82
C LEU A 84 -3.95 31.18 7.38
N HIS A 85 -2.85 30.91 6.69
CA HIS A 85 -2.89 30.23 5.39
C HIS A 85 -1.64 29.35 5.28
N ILE A 86 -1.87 28.04 5.33
CA ILE A 86 -0.85 27.00 5.24
C ILE A 86 -1.22 26.03 4.12
N GLU A 87 -0.26 25.75 3.25
CA GLU A 87 -0.38 24.78 2.17
C GLU A 87 0.53 23.58 2.46
N PHE A 88 -0.02 22.36 2.45
CA PHE A 88 0.78 21.13 2.41
C PHE A 88 0.70 20.52 1.01
N GLU A 89 1.81 20.59 0.28
CA GLU A 89 1.98 19.94 -1.03
C GLU A 89 2.64 18.56 -0.85
N TYR A 90 2.17 17.53 -1.57
CA TYR A 90 2.80 16.21 -1.60
C TYR A 90 2.74 15.54 -2.98
N ASN A 91 3.66 14.61 -3.25
CA ASN A 91 4.06 14.22 -4.61
C ASN A 91 3.11 13.28 -5.39
N LYS A 92 2.23 12.51 -4.74
CA LYS A 92 1.30 11.56 -5.39
C LYS A 92 -0.04 11.45 -4.66
N SER A 93 -1.10 11.05 -5.37
CA SER A 93 -2.37 10.57 -4.75
C SER A 93 -2.34 9.08 -4.37
N LYS A 94 -1.37 8.33 -4.90
CA LYS A 94 -1.32 6.86 -4.79
C LYS A 94 0.08 6.42 -4.39
N TYR A 95 0.17 5.59 -3.36
CA TYR A 95 1.43 5.14 -2.78
C TYR A 95 1.41 3.62 -2.60
N HIS A 96 2.54 2.96 -2.84
CA HIS A 96 2.64 1.56 -2.45
C HIS A 96 2.88 1.42 -0.93
N LEU A 97 2.54 0.29 -0.32
CA LEU A 97 2.65 0.04 1.14
C LEU A 97 4.07 0.18 1.75
N LYS A 98 5.08 0.46 0.92
CA LYS A 98 6.48 0.66 1.32
C LYS A 98 7.09 1.92 0.64
N ASP A 99 6.24 2.82 0.14
CA ASP A 99 6.65 4.05 -0.55
C ASP A 99 7.00 5.15 0.46
N VAL A 100 7.43 6.31 -0.03
CA VAL A 100 7.67 7.50 0.79
C VAL A 100 6.78 8.63 0.29
N ILE A 101 5.96 9.18 1.18
CA ILE A 101 5.22 10.41 0.92
C ILE A 101 6.24 11.55 1.04
N VAL A 102 6.52 12.21 -0.07
CA VAL A 102 7.45 13.35 -0.14
C VAL A 102 6.62 14.59 -0.39
N GLY A 103 6.78 15.58 0.49
CA GLY A 103 6.00 16.80 0.42
C GLY A 103 6.72 17.97 1.08
N LYS A 104 6.00 19.09 1.17
CA LYS A 104 6.49 20.34 1.69
C LYS A 104 5.33 21.16 2.25
N ILE A 105 5.50 21.70 3.44
CA ILE A 105 4.56 22.65 4.04
C ILE A 105 5.06 24.06 3.79
N PHE A 106 4.18 24.97 3.40
CA PHE A 106 4.45 26.38 3.14
C PHE A 106 3.57 27.25 4.04
N PHE A 107 4.16 28.28 4.65
CA PHE A 107 3.47 29.23 5.52
C PHE A 107 3.20 30.55 4.77
N LEU A 108 2.03 30.66 4.12
CA LEU A 108 1.67 31.83 3.30
C LEU A 108 1.22 33.02 4.15
N LEU A 109 0.53 32.76 5.26
CA LEU A 109 0.11 33.73 6.27
C LEU A 109 0.09 33.07 7.65
N VAL A 110 0.73 33.71 8.64
CA VAL A 110 0.70 33.29 10.04
C VAL A 110 0.52 34.55 10.89
N ARG A 111 -0.71 34.80 11.36
CA ARG A 111 -1.04 35.84 12.35
C ARG A 111 -1.56 35.25 13.66
N ILE A 112 -2.06 34.01 13.64
CA ILE A 112 -2.30 33.20 14.85
C ILE A 112 -1.02 32.43 15.19
N LYS A 113 -0.66 32.39 16.47
CA LYS A 113 0.47 31.59 16.95
C LYS A 113 0.11 30.11 17.03
N ILE A 114 0.90 29.28 16.36
CA ILE A 114 0.74 27.82 16.36
C ILE A 114 1.49 27.25 17.56
N ARG A 115 0.86 26.32 18.27
CA ARG A 115 1.45 25.56 19.38
C ARG A 115 1.97 24.20 18.91
N HIS A 116 1.15 23.47 18.14
CA HIS A 116 1.47 22.12 17.66
C HIS A 116 1.04 21.94 16.20
N MET A 117 1.86 21.26 15.39
CA MET A 117 1.47 20.83 14.05
C MET A 117 1.94 19.40 13.77
N GLU A 118 1.04 18.58 13.25
CA GLU A 118 1.30 17.18 12.90
C GLU A 118 0.58 16.77 11.60
N VAL A 119 1.15 15.80 10.89
CA VAL A 119 0.46 15.07 9.81
C VAL A 119 0.22 13.64 10.28
N GLN A 120 -1.02 13.19 10.19
CA GLN A 120 -1.43 11.84 10.56
C GLN A 120 -1.80 11.01 9.32
N ILE A 121 -1.64 9.69 9.42
CA ILE A 121 -2.27 8.72 8.51
C ILE A 121 -3.47 8.11 9.25
N ILE A 122 -4.68 8.36 8.73
CA ILE A 122 -5.92 7.82 9.28
C ILE A 122 -6.45 6.73 8.36
N ARG A 123 -6.74 5.55 8.93
CA ARG A 123 -7.54 4.49 8.30
C ARG A 123 -9.00 4.68 8.67
N ARG A 124 -9.89 4.65 7.68
CA ARG A 124 -11.34 4.57 7.88
C ARG A 124 -11.88 3.26 7.35
N GLU A 125 -12.52 2.49 8.22
CA GLU A 125 -13.26 1.28 7.88
C GLU A 125 -14.76 1.59 7.93
N LEU A 126 -15.44 1.41 6.80
CA LEU A 126 -16.90 1.47 6.69
C LEU A 126 -17.38 0.03 6.50
N ALA A 127 -18.13 -0.52 7.45
CA ALA A 127 -18.65 -1.89 7.40
C ALA A 127 -20.19 -1.91 7.40
N GLY A 128 -20.79 -2.72 6.54
CA GLY A 128 -22.24 -2.76 6.32
C GLY A 128 -22.72 -1.80 5.23
N SER A 129 -24.03 -1.60 5.16
CA SER A 129 -24.70 -0.79 4.14
C SER A 129 -25.98 -0.16 4.67
N GLY A 130 -26.29 1.07 4.25
CA GLY A 130 -27.49 1.79 4.69
C GLY A 130 -27.37 2.34 6.13
N PRO A 131 -28.49 2.61 6.83
CA PRO A 131 -28.49 3.26 8.14
C PRO A 131 -27.74 2.51 9.25
N ALA A 132 -27.52 1.21 9.10
CA ALA A 132 -26.80 0.37 10.07
C ALA A 132 -25.29 0.22 9.76
N ALA A 133 -24.73 1.05 8.88
CA ALA A 133 -23.32 0.98 8.52
C ALA A 133 -22.42 1.55 9.64
N LEU A 134 -21.48 0.73 10.10
CA LEU A 134 -20.50 1.05 11.14
C LEU A 134 -19.32 1.80 10.51
N ASN A 135 -18.90 2.90 11.12
CA ASN A 135 -17.79 3.73 10.67
C ASN A 135 -16.72 3.79 11.76
N GLU A 136 -15.59 3.13 11.54
CA GLU A 136 -14.42 3.20 12.42
C GLU A 136 -13.34 4.06 11.81
N SER A 137 -12.65 4.84 12.65
CA SER A 137 -11.59 5.75 12.24
C SER A 137 -10.41 5.64 13.19
N GLU A 138 -9.29 5.15 12.68
CA GLU A 138 -8.10 4.83 13.46
C GLU A 138 -6.90 5.66 12.96
N THR A 139 -6.14 6.25 13.90
CA THR A 139 -4.91 6.97 13.56
C THR A 139 -3.73 6.00 13.61
N LEU A 140 -3.25 5.57 12.44
CA LEU A 140 -2.17 4.57 12.32
C LEU A 140 -0.77 5.18 12.46
N ALA A 141 -0.63 6.45 12.11
CA ALA A 141 0.62 7.20 12.22
C ALA A 141 0.35 8.62 12.67
N LYS A 142 1.24 9.17 13.49
CA LYS A 142 1.36 10.60 13.77
C LYS A 142 2.79 11.01 13.47
N PHE A 143 2.95 12.09 12.72
CA PHE A 143 4.23 12.71 12.44
C PHE A 143 4.16 14.15 12.92
N GLU A 144 4.74 14.39 14.09
CA GLU A 144 4.90 15.73 14.66
C GLU A 144 5.93 16.49 13.81
N ILE A 145 5.59 17.71 13.40
CA ILE A 145 6.39 18.50 12.45
C ILE A 145 7.06 19.67 13.15
N MET A 146 6.36 20.28 14.11
CA MET A 146 6.71 21.57 14.67
C MET A 146 6.08 21.75 16.06
N ASP A 147 6.91 22.25 16.96
CA ASP A 147 6.55 22.90 18.23
C ASP A 147 7.04 24.35 18.12
N GLY A 148 6.14 25.33 18.27
CA GLY A 148 6.44 26.75 18.15
C GLY A 148 5.88 27.49 16.91
N ALA A 149 6.24 28.78 16.79
CA ALA A 149 5.61 29.73 15.88
C ALA A 149 6.41 29.94 14.56
N PRO A 150 5.92 29.46 13.41
CA PRO A 150 6.53 29.68 12.10
C PRO A 150 6.32 31.12 11.62
N VAL A 151 7.22 31.60 10.75
CA VAL A 151 7.07 32.91 10.10
C VAL A 151 6.60 32.80 8.65
N ARG A 152 5.96 33.86 8.16
CA ARG A 152 5.49 33.96 6.78
C ARG A 152 6.66 33.76 5.80
N GLY A 153 6.49 32.86 4.84
CA GLY A 153 7.47 32.51 3.82
C GLY A 153 8.37 31.32 4.18
N GLU A 154 8.31 30.81 5.42
CA GLU A 154 9.00 29.57 5.77
C GLU A 154 8.39 28.37 5.05
N SER A 155 9.20 27.30 4.98
CA SER A 155 8.71 26.02 4.48
C SER A 155 9.49 24.84 5.02
N ILE A 156 8.77 23.75 5.33
CA ILE A 156 9.31 22.55 5.97
C ILE A 156 9.18 21.36 5.02
N PRO A 157 10.28 20.68 4.64
CA PRO A 157 10.23 19.47 3.82
C PRO A 157 9.75 18.26 4.65
N ILE A 158 8.84 17.47 4.09
CA ILE A 158 8.21 16.31 4.73
C ILE A 158 8.60 15.03 3.98
N ARG A 159 8.99 13.98 4.73
CA ARG A 159 9.30 12.64 4.19
C ARG A 159 8.75 11.56 5.12
N LEU A 160 7.55 11.05 4.82
CA LEU A 160 6.88 10.01 5.61
C LEU A 160 7.12 8.63 5.00
N PHE A 161 7.83 7.76 5.70
CA PHE A 161 8.15 6.40 5.23
C PHE A 161 7.00 5.45 5.59
N LEU A 162 6.28 4.93 4.58
CA LEU A 162 5.13 4.06 4.82
C LEU A 162 5.51 2.66 5.31
N SER A 163 6.75 2.23 5.05
CA SER A 163 7.24 0.89 5.41
C SER A 163 7.38 0.62 6.91
N GLY A 164 7.22 1.64 7.76
CA GLY A 164 7.25 1.51 9.22
C GLY A 164 5.88 1.24 9.87
N TYR A 165 4.80 1.17 9.07
CA TYR A 165 3.43 1.04 9.55
C TYR A 165 2.73 -0.19 8.95
N ASP A 166 1.88 -0.85 9.73
CA ASP A 166 1.10 -2.01 9.30
C ASP A 166 -0.11 -1.61 8.43
N LEU A 167 0.19 -1.21 7.20
CA LEU A 167 -0.77 -0.71 6.22
C LEU A 167 -1.32 -1.83 5.33
N THR A 168 -2.62 -1.76 5.04
CA THR A 168 -3.26 -2.55 3.97
C THR A 168 -3.50 -1.69 2.73
N PRO A 169 -3.77 -2.27 1.55
CA PRO A 169 -4.28 -1.53 0.41
C PRO A 169 -5.60 -0.84 0.74
N SER A 170 -5.90 0.26 0.04
CA SER A 170 -7.24 0.84 0.01
C SER A 170 -8.20 -0.17 -0.64
N MET A 171 -9.31 -0.45 0.02
CA MET A 171 -10.33 -1.39 -0.42
C MET A 171 -11.63 -0.61 -0.64
N ARG A 172 -12.17 -0.63 -1.85
CA ARG A 172 -13.38 0.12 -2.19
C ARG A 172 -14.52 -0.83 -2.50
N ASP A 173 -15.61 -0.68 -1.74
CA ASP A 173 -16.91 -1.33 -1.92
C ASP A 173 -16.81 -2.85 -2.11
N VAL A 174 -15.97 -3.50 -1.29
CA VAL A 174 -15.64 -4.93 -1.37
C VAL A 174 -16.91 -5.75 -1.20
N ASN A 175 -17.34 -6.35 -2.31
CA ASN A 175 -18.61 -7.06 -2.43
C ASN A 175 -19.83 -6.26 -1.89
N LYS A 176 -19.78 -4.92 -2.00
CA LYS A 176 -20.75 -3.97 -1.40
C LYS A 176 -20.95 -4.13 0.12
N LYS A 177 -20.01 -4.74 0.84
CA LYS A 177 -20.09 -5.00 2.28
C LYS A 177 -19.21 -4.11 3.14
N PHE A 178 -18.06 -3.66 2.62
CA PHE A 178 -17.19 -2.75 3.37
C PHE A 178 -16.24 -1.96 2.46
N SER A 179 -15.69 -0.89 2.99
CA SER A 179 -14.61 -0.10 2.41
C SER A 179 -13.53 0.17 3.46
N VAL A 180 -12.26 0.17 3.05
CA VAL A 180 -11.09 0.59 3.84
C VAL A 180 -10.39 1.71 3.09
N LYS A 181 -10.39 2.91 3.64
CA LYS A 181 -9.83 4.10 3.02
C LYS A 181 -8.74 4.70 3.90
N TYR A 182 -7.81 5.42 3.27
CA TYR A 182 -6.69 6.06 3.94
C TYR A 182 -6.70 7.56 3.66
N TYR A 183 -6.42 8.36 4.67
CA TYR A 183 -6.43 9.81 4.62
C TYR A 183 -5.13 10.35 5.20
N LEU A 184 -4.54 11.34 4.52
CA LEU A 184 -3.63 12.27 5.17
C LEU A 184 -4.47 13.29 5.91
N ASN A 185 -4.17 13.51 7.18
CA ASN A 185 -4.83 14.49 8.05
C ASN A 185 -3.78 15.48 8.56
N LEU A 186 -3.75 16.69 8.02
CA LEU A 186 -2.95 17.78 8.57
C LEU A 186 -3.73 18.36 9.76
N VAL A 187 -3.09 18.42 10.92
CA VAL A 187 -3.66 18.91 12.18
C VAL A 187 -2.80 20.03 12.71
N LEU A 188 -3.44 21.12 13.13
CA LEU A 188 -2.82 22.26 13.79
C LEU A 188 -3.57 22.58 15.08
N VAL A 189 -2.83 22.99 16.09
CA VAL A 189 -3.36 23.49 17.37
C VAL A 189 -2.68 24.82 17.68
N ASP A 190 -3.44 25.84 18.05
CA ASP A 190 -2.90 27.15 18.45
C ASP A 190 -2.69 27.29 19.96
N GLU A 191 -2.18 28.45 20.41
CA GLU A 191 -2.02 28.76 21.84
C GLU A 191 -3.35 28.77 22.62
N GLU A 192 -4.50 28.96 21.95
CA GLU A 192 -5.84 28.94 22.54
C GLU A 192 -6.50 27.54 22.53
N GLU A 193 -5.72 26.50 22.22
CA GLU A 193 -6.14 25.10 22.09
C GLU A 193 -7.20 24.84 20.99
N ARG A 194 -7.43 25.80 20.08
CA ARG A 194 -8.31 25.62 18.92
C ARG A 194 -7.65 24.67 17.94
N ARG A 195 -8.42 23.71 17.43
CA ARG A 195 -7.93 22.64 16.55
C ARG A 195 -8.43 22.86 15.13
N TYR A 196 -7.49 23.01 14.20
CA TYR A 196 -7.75 23.09 12.76
C TYR A 196 -7.26 21.81 12.10
N PHE A 197 -8.04 21.28 11.15
CA PHE A 197 -7.63 20.08 10.43
C PHE A 197 -8.15 20.07 8.99
N LYS A 198 -7.39 19.45 8.10
CA LYS A 198 -7.79 19.18 6.71
C LYS A 198 -7.40 17.75 6.36
N GLN A 199 -8.28 17.07 5.63
CA GLN A 199 -8.12 15.68 5.25
C GLN A 199 -8.22 15.49 3.75
N GLN A 200 -7.33 14.66 3.19
CA GLN A 200 -7.35 14.29 1.78
C GLN A 200 -7.16 12.78 1.63
N GLU A 201 -8.01 12.13 0.82
CA GLU A 201 -7.95 10.68 0.57
C GLU A 201 -6.67 10.34 -0.22
N ILE A 202 -5.92 9.33 0.24
CA ILE A 202 -4.82 8.72 -0.48
C ILE A 202 -5.13 7.26 -0.79
N THR A 203 -4.69 6.78 -1.96
CA THR A 203 -4.84 5.37 -2.35
C THR A 203 -3.58 4.59 -1.97
N LEU A 204 -3.70 3.65 -1.05
CA LEU A 204 -2.64 2.69 -0.75
C LEU A 204 -2.78 1.45 -1.62
N PHE A 205 -1.68 0.90 -2.13
CA PHE A 205 -1.70 -0.31 -2.96
C PHE A 205 -0.52 -1.24 -2.74
N ARG A 206 -0.71 -2.54 -2.97
CA ARG A 206 0.36 -3.54 -2.87
C ARG A 206 1.04 -3.70 -4.23
N ARG A 207 2.22 -3.11 -4.39
CA ARG A 207 3.04 -3.31 -5.60
C ARG A 207 3.59 -4.74 -5.64
N ALA A 208 3.58 -5.36 -6.81
CA ALA A 208 4.29 -6.63 -7.03
C ALA A 208 5.77 -6.47 -6.68
N GLU A 209 6.34 -7.43 -5.94
CA GLU A 209 7.77 -7.44 -5.69
C GLU A 209 8.50 -7.75 -7.01
N LYS A 210 9.39 -6.85 -7.44
CA LYS A 210 10.32 -7.16 -8.52
C LYS A 210 11.16 -8.33 -8.03
N ARG A 211 10.94 -9.55 -8.59
CA ARG A 211 11.76 -10.72 -8.27
C ARG A 211 13.22 -10.32 -8.37
N ARG A 212 13.92 -10.26 -7.24
CA ARG A 212 15.39 -10.26 -7.27
C ARG A 212 15.76 -11.53 -8.02
N ARG A 213 16.44 -11.39 -9.16
CA ARG A 213 17.04 -12.55 -9.83
C ARG A 213 17.88 -13.25 -8.76
N PRO A 214 17.69 -14.55 -8.50
CA PRO A 214 18.56 -15.26 -7.58
C PRO A 214 20.01 -15.05 -8.04
N ILE A 215 20.88 -14.59 -7.14
CA ILE A 215 22.33 -14.62 -7.36
C ILE A 215 22.77 -16.07 -7.10
N ALA A 216 22.25 -16.96 -7.93
CA ALA A 216 22.29 -18.41 -7.77
C ALA A 216 22.14 -19.09 -9.16
N ASN A 217 22.92 -18.61 -10.13
CA ASN A 217 23.21 -19.35 -11.37
C ASN A 217 24.69 -19.30 -11.77
N SER A 218 25.50 -18.38 -11.23
CA SER A 218 26.96 -18.34 -11.43
C SER A 218 27.71 -19.50 -10.77
N TYR A 219 27.14 -20.13 -9.73
CA TYR A 219 27.77 -21.25 -9.02
C TYR A 219 27.48 -22.63 -9.63
N ILE A 220 26.41 -22.76 -10.43
CA ILE A 220 26.04 -24.04 -11.05
C ILE A 220 26.93 -24.34 -12.27
N GLU A 221 27.27 -23.33 -13.08
CA GLU A 221 28.23 -23.52 -14.19
C GLU A 221 29.63 -23.88 -13.68
N GLN A 222 30.11 -23.25 -12.59
CA GLN A 222 31.40 -23.61 -11.98
C GLN A 222 31.40 -25.05 -11.42
N ALA A 223 30.32 -25.46 -10.74
CA ALA A 223 30.20 -26.83 -10.22
C ALA A 223 30.19 -27.89 -11.34
N ILE A 224 29.50 -27.62 -12.46
CA ILE A 224 29.45 -28.53 -13.62
C ILE A 224 30.83 -28.62 -14.30
N PHE A 225 31.57 -27.51 -14.40
CA PHE A 225 32.91 -27.51 -15.02
C PHE A 225 33.94 -28.30 -14.20
N HIS A 226 33.91 -28.18 -12.86
CA HIS A 226 34.79 -28.94 -11.97
C HIS A 226 34.46 -30.43 -11.93
N HIS A 227 33.18 -30.83 -12.01
CA HIS A 227 32.84 -32.25 -12.02
C HIS A 227 33.23 -32.97 -13.32
N ARG A 228 33.28 -32.25 -14.45
CA ARG A 228 33.67 -32.81 -15.76
C ARG A 228 35.18 -33.00 -15.91
N THR A 229 35.99 -32.13 -15.29
CA THR A 229 37.46 -32.23 -15.30
C THR A 229 38.00 -33.27 -14.30
N ALA A 230 37.24 -33.61 -13.26
CA ALA A 230 37.66 -34.60 -12.25
C ALA A 230 37.61 -36.08 -12.70
N GLN A 231 36.95 -36.41 -13.82
CA GLN A 231 36.76 -37.81 -14.26
C GLN A 231 37.69 -38.28 -15.40
N PHE A 232 38.51 -37.40 -15.99
CA PHE A 232 39.47 -37.74 -17.05
C PHE A 232 40.93 -37.53 -16.59
N GLY A 233 41.29 -38.18 -15.48
CA GLY A 233 42.54 -37.90 -14.75
C GLY A 233 43.28 -39.13 -14.21
N GLN A 234 43.32 -40.25 -14.93
CA GLN A 234 44.26 -41.34 -14.62
C GLN A 234 45.08 -41.82 -15.83
N GLN A 235 46.39 -41.57 -15.71
CA GLN A 235 47.52 -42.28 -16.33
C GLN A 235 47.65 -42.34 -17.86
N GLN A 236 48.64 -41.59 -18.38
CA GLN A 236 49.90 -42.21 -18.84
C GLN A 236 51.05 -41.18 -18.88
N GLN A 237 52.28 -41.64 -18.67
CA GLN A 237 53.49 -40.81 -18.60
C GLN A 237 54.08 -40.54 -19.99
N PRO A 238 54.61 -39.33 -20.26
CA PRO A 238 55.59 -39.09 -21.31
C PRO A 238 57.02 -39.04 -20.75
N THR A 239 57.94 -39.76 -21.39
CA THR A 239 59.38 -39.66 -21.14
C THR A 239 59.98 -38.33 -21.61
N THR A 240 61.11 -37.96 -21.01
CA THR A 240 61.83 -36.70 -21.18
C THR A 240 62.46 -36.49 -22.57
N ARG A 241 62.40 -35.25 -23.08
CA ARG A 241 63.45 -34.66 -23.94
C ARG A 241 63.48 -33.14 -23.77
N ALA A 242 64.67 -32.56 -23.68
CA ALA A 242 64.89 -31.14 -23.41
C ALA A 242 65.42 -30.38 -24.63
N GLN A 243 64.98 -29.12 -24.78
CA GLN A 243 65.63 -27.98 -25.48
C GLN A 243 64.73 -26.75 -25.22
N GLN A 244 65.17 -25.75 -24.43
CA GLN A 244 66.05 -24.61 -24.77
C GLN A 244 65.36 -23.45 -25.51
N GLN A 245 65.21 -22.31 -24.79
CA GLN A 245 65.15 -20.92 -25.30
C GLN A 245 63.99 -20.56 -26.29
N GLN A 246 63.53 -19.31 -26.45
CA GLN A 246 64.04 -18.02 -26.00
C GLN A 246 62.88 -17.02 -25.73
N SER A 247 63.20 -15.73 -25.61
CA SER A 247 62.39 -14.66 -24.99
C SER A 247 61.68 -13.70 -25.96
N GLN A 248 60.79 -12.86 -25.37
CA GLN A 248 60.50 -11.44 -25.69
C GLN A 248 59.35 -10.99 -26.61
N ALA A 249 58.76 -9.86 -26.17
CA ALA A 249 58.22 -8.70 -26.89
C ALA A 249 56.77 -8.66 -27.43
N THR A 250 55.99 -7.75 -26.82
CA THR A 250 54.94 -6.89 -27.40
C THR A 250 55.55 -5.64 -28.09
N PRO A 251 54.79 -4.73 -28.73
CA PRO A 251 53.51 -4.80 -29.49
C PRO A 251 53.77 -4.31 -30.96
N PRO A 252 52.87 -3.66 -31.77
CA PRO A 252 52.19 -2.37 -31.48
C PRO A 252 50.76 -2.19 -32.08
N LEU A 253 50.28 -0.94 -32.03
CA LEU A 253 48.95 -0.42 -32.38
C LEU A 253 48.93 0.28 -33.76
N THR A 254 47.87 0.10 -34.58
CA THR A 254 47.48 1.05 -35.65
C THR A 254 45.98 1.00 -35.98
N THR A 255 45.34 2.17 -36.02
CA THR A 255 44.07 2.51 -36.74
C THR A 255 44.44 3.26 -38.05
N PRO A 256 43.53 3.82 -38.90
CA PRO A 256 42.05 3.87 -38.90
C PRO A 256 41.38 3.62 -40.31
N GLU A 257 40.10 4.02 -40.41
CA GLU A 257 39.40 4.63 -41.57
C GLU A 257 38.54 3.83 -42.59
N ASP A 258 37.47 4.55 -43.00
CA ASP A 258 36.55 4.47 -44.14
C ASP A 258 35.66 3.25 -44.46
N ALA A 259 34.34 3.46 -44.38
CA ALA A 259 33.55 3.85 -45.56
C ALA A 259 32.11 4.29 -45.21
N ALA A 260 31.59 5.30 -45.90
CA ALA A 260 30.20 5.77 -45.80
C ALA A 260 29.52 5.85 -47.18
N ALA A 261 28.27 5.40 -47.28
CA ALA A 261 27.28 5.69 -48.34
C ALA A 261 25.96 4.93 -48.03
N ALA A 262 24.74 5.26 -48.49
CA ALA A 262 24.03 6.46 -48.94
C ALA A 262 22.81 5.99 -49.77
N ALA A 263 21.59 6.48 -49.48
CA ALA A 263 20.34 6.49 -50.31
C ALA A 263 19.14 6.66 -49.35
N ILE A 264 18.24 7.65 -49.37
CA ILE A 264 17.51 8.43 -50.40
C ILE A 264 16.18 7.77 -50.85
N SER A 265 15.07 8.46 -50.56
CA SER A 265 13.64 8.16 -50.82
C SER A 265 13.19 8.42 -52.28
N PRO A 266 11.94 8.12 -52.72
CA PRO A 266 10.69 8.88 -52.42
C PRO A 266 9.41 7.98 -52.20
N GLY A 267 8.28 8.37 -51.57
CA GLY A 267 7.18 9.28 -52.00
C GLY A 267 5.91 8.46 -52.41
N ARG A 268 4.62 8.88 -52.40
CA ARG A 268 3.85 10.08 -51.92
C ARG A 268 2.31 9.73 -51.91
N HIS A 269 1.41 10.68 -51.57
CA HIS A 269 -0.09 10.66 -51.53
C HIS A 269 -0.71 10.04 -50.26
N GLY A 270 -1.81 10.55 -49.65
CA GLY A 270 -2.88 11.52 -50.02
C GLY A 270 -4.24 10.83 -49.76
N ASP A 271 -5.29 11.37 -49.11
CA ASP A 271 -5.73 12.75 -48.88
C ASP A 271 -6.51 12.97 -47.54
N ALA A 272 -7.03 14.20 -47.41
CA ALA A 272 -7.89 14.87 -46.41
C ALA A 272 -9.25 14.18 -46.05
N ASN A 273 -10.18 14.70 -45.20
CA ASN A 273 -10.43 16.06 -44.69
C ASN A 273 -11.42 16.10 -43.47
N ASN A 274 -11.54 17.26 -42.78
CA ASN A 274 -12.63 17.73 -41.87
C ASN A 274 -12.92 16.94 -40.56
N SER A 275 -13.50 17.49 -39.48
CA SER A 275 -13.99 18.85 -39.06
C SER A 275 -14.13 18.87 -37.51
N ALA A 276 -13.64 19.85 -36.74
CA ALA A 276 -14.29 21.11 -36.28
C ALA A 276 -15.40 20.98 -35.19
N ALA A 277 -15.35 21.90 -34.20
CA ALA A 277 -16.27 22.12 -33.06
C ALA A 277 -16.25 21.04 -31.94
N ASP A 278 -16.51 21.33 -30.65
CA ASP A 278 -16.81 22.60 -29.95
C ASP A 278 -16.34 22.55 -28.47
N SER A 279 -16.28 23.69 -27.79
CA SER A 279 -16.12 23.79 -26.32
C SER A 279 -17.46 24.09 -25.65
N PRO A 280 -17.64 23.77 -24.36
CA PRO A 280 -18.15 24.83 -23.47
C PRO A 280 -17.47 24.87 -22.08
N GLU A 281 -17.95 25.82 -21.28
CA GLU A 281 -17.24 26.49 -20.19
C GLU A 281 -17.33 25.83 -18.80
N LEU A 282 -16.66 26.49 -17.85
CA LEU A 282 -16.65 26.23 -16.41
C LEU A 282 -18.05 26.31 -15.77
N GLU A 283 -18.29 25.48 -14.76
CA GLU A 283 -19.13 25.85 -13.62
C GLU A 283 -18.40 25.64 -12.29
N SER A 284 -18.63 26.58 -11.37
CA SER A 284 -18.04 26.64 -10.04
C SER A 284 -18.82 25.84 -9.00
N GLY A 285 -18.14 25.00 -8.20
CA GLY A 285 -18.75 24.16 -7.16
C GLY A 285 -18.12 24.34 -5.77
N SER A 286 -18.79 25.14 -4.94
CA SER A 286 -18.60 25.43 -3.49
C SER A 286 -17.54 24.67 -2.66
N THR A 287 -16.64 25.44 -2.05
CA THR A 287 -15.88 25.04 -0.86
C THR A 287 -16.79 24.97 0.38
N HIS A 288 -17.13 23.77 0.84
CA HIS A 288 -17.82 23.58 2.11
C HIS A 288 -16.81 23.46 3.27
N VAL A 289 -16.79 24.45 4.16
CA VAL A 289 -16.17 24.34 5.50
C VAL A 289 -17.30 24.07 6.50
N SER A 290 -17.21 22.96 7.24
CA SER A 290 -18.20 22.63 8.26
C SER A 290 -17.73 23.08 9.64
N PRO A 291 -18.47 23.95 10.35
CA PRO A 291 -18.24 24.17 11.77
C PRO A 291 -18.67 22.91 12.55
N ALA A 292 -17.92 22.56 13.60
CA ALA A 292 -18.28 21.45 14.48
C ALA A 292 -19.43 21.83 15.42
N LEU A 293 -20.34 20.89 15.66
CA LEU A 293 -21.40 21.03 16.68
C LEU A 293 -20.79 21.14 18.09
N PRO A 294 -21.35 21.96 18.99
CA PRO A 294 -20.91 22.05 20.37
C PRO A 294 -21.23 20.75 21.14
N ALA A 295 -20.36 20.39 22.09
CA ALA A 295 -20.51 19.19 22.90
C ALA A 295 -21.80 19.23 23.74
N ALA A 296 -22.48 18.09 23.81
CA ALA A 296 -23.68 17.93 24.64
C ALA A 296 -23.33 18.09 26.14
N ARG A 297 -24.08 18.94 26.85
CA ARG A 297 -23.99 19.05 28.30
C ARG A 297 -24.46 17.76 28.97
N SER A 298 -23.68 17.28 29.95
CA SER A 298 -24.10 16.23 30.87
C SER A 298 -25.30 16.69 31.71
N ALA A 299 -26.40 15.94 31.69
CA ALA A 299 -27.51 16.12 32.62
C ALA A 299 -27.15 15.53 34.00
N PRO A 300 -27.53 16.18 35.13
CA PRO A 300 -27.33 15.62 36.46
C PRO A 300 -28.33 14.49 36.74
N GLY A 301 -27.90 13.54 37.58
CA GLY A 301 -28.63 12.29 37.84
C GLY A 301 -29.95 12.46 38.61
N ILE A 302 -30.86 11.53 38.36
CA ILE A 302 -32.06 11.29 39.17
C ILE A 302 -31.61 10.80 40.54
N LYS A 303 -32.14 11.41 41.61
CA LYS A 303 -31.98 10.89 42.98
C LYS A 303 -33.02 9.82 43.23
N ASP A 304 -32.58 8.67 43.73
CA ASP A 304 -33.48 7.70 44.34
C ASP A 304 -34.15 8.33 45.57
N VAL A 305 -35.47 8.22 45.62
CA VAL A 305 -36.28 8.47 46.82
C VAL A 305 -36.81 7.12 47.26
N LEU A 306 -36.13 6.51 48.22
CA LEU A 306 -36.71 5.44 49.03
C LEU A 306 -37.28 6.11 50.28
N GLY A 307 -38.60 6.07 50.41
CA GLY A 307 -39.29 6.48 51.62
C GLY A 307 -39.14 5.40 52.71
N GLU A 308 -39.01 5.86 53.93
CA GLU A 308 -39.19 5.04 55.13
C GLU A 308 -40.70 4.88 55.36
N ASP A 309 -41.18 3.64 55.43
CA ASP A 309 -42.50 3.29 55.97
C ASP A 309 -42.27 2.36 57.17
N ASP A 310 -42.10 2.94 58.35
CA ASP A 310 -42.38 2.26 59.63
C ASP A 310 -43.86 2.50 59.96
N ASP A 311 -44.63 1.43 60.21
CA ASP A 311 -45.58 1.35 61.33
C ASP A 311 -46.32 -0.02 61.38
N ASP A 312 -46.21 -0.66 62.55
CA ASP A 312 -47.22 -1.41 63.30
C ASP A 312 -48.21 -2.40 62.62
N ASN A 313 -48.18 -3.67 63.09
CA ASN A 313 -49.07 -4.22 64.14
C ASN A 313 -49.52 -5.70 63.91
N TYR A 314 -49.42 -6.50 64.98
CA TYR A 314 -50.00 -7.85 65.22
C TYR A 314 -49.71 -9.01 64.24
#